data_AF-A0A9P6CK10-F1
#
_entry.id   AF-A0A9P6CK10-F1
#
_cell.length_a   1.000
_cell.length_b   1.000
_cell.length_c   1.000
_cell.angle_alpha   90.00
_cell.angle_beta   90.00
_cell.angle_gamma   90.00
#
_symmetry.space_group_name_H-M   'P 1'
#
loop_
_entity.id
_entity.type
_entity.pdbx_description
1 polymer ?
#
loop_
_entity_poly.entity_id
_entity_poly.type
_entity_poly.pdbx_seq_one_letter_code
_entity_poly.pdbx_strand_id
1 'polypeptide(L)' 'MSYFVRGYEDGCICIWDYRNSKCPVLEAKRDHLVQPVFHSIITSSEIICYGVDGLAFRNYKGEL' A
#
# COMPACT_ATOMS: atom_id res chain seq x y z
N MET A 1 -8.65 -1.83 -14.21
CA MET A 1 -7.22 -1.58 -13.98
C MET A 1 -6.69 -2.70 -13.09
N SER A 2 -5.46 -3.15 -13.29
CA SER A 2 -4.87 -4.23 -12.50
C SER A 2 -3.75 -3.63 -11.65
N TYR A 3 -4.00 -3.49 -10.36
CA TYR A 3 -3.00 -2.95 -9.44
C TYR A 3 -2.37 -4.07 -8.62
N PHE A 4 -1.13 -3.83 -8.20
CA PHE A 4 -0.51 -4.61 -7.16
C PHE A 4 0.06 -3.68 -6.08
N VAL A 5 0.16 -4.21 -4.88
CA VAL A 5 0.60 -3.47 -3.70
C VAL A 5 1.76 -4.22 -3.05
N ARG A 6 2.70 -3.48 -2.48
CA ARG A 6 3.82 -4.04 -1.72
C ARG A 6 4.06 -3.20 -0.48
N GLY A 7 4.17 -3.89 0.65
CA GLY A 7 4.68 -3.34 1.89
C GLY A 7 6.19 -3.52 2.03
N TYR A 8 6.83 -2.63 2.77
CA TYR A 8 8.26 -2.61 3.05
C TYR A 8 8.55 -2.62 4.55
N GLU A 9 9.79 -2.95 4.91
CA GLU A 9 10.25 -3.05 6.30
C GLU A 9 10.24 -1.70 7.03
N ASP A 10 10.32 -0.59 6.29
CA ASP A 10 10.32 0.77 6.82
C ASP A 10 8.91 1.35 7.00
N GLY A 11 7.87 0.53 6.82
CA GLY A 11 6.47 0.95 6.87
C GLY A 11 5.97 1.63 5.60
N CYS A 12 6.78 1.69 4.54
CA CYS A 12 6.33 2.18 3.25
C CYS A 12 5.39 1.17 2.59
N ILE A 13 4.37 1.69 1.90
CA ILE A 13 3.46 0.92 1.06
C ILE A 13 3.41 1.61 -0.30
N CYS A 14 3.67 0.84 -1.35
CA CYS A 14 3.61 1.31 -2.72
C CYS A 14 2.53 0.56 -3.50
N ILE A 15 1.86 1.27 -4.40
CA ILE A 15 0.89 0.72 -5.35
C ILE A 15 1.38 1.01 -6.75
N TRP A 16 1.21 0.05 -7.66
CA TRP A 16 1.52 0.23 -9.07
C TRP A 16 0.33 -0.18 -9.92
N ASP A 17 0.15 0.51 -11.05
CA ASP A 17 -0.61 -0.02 -12.17
C ASP A 17 0.28 -1.01 -12.92
N TYR A 18 -0.19 -2.25 -13.10
CA TYR A 18 0.49 -3.27 -13.87
C TYR A 18 0.79 -2.81 -15.31
N ARG A 19 -0.06 -1.96 -15.89
CA ARG A 19 0.14 -1.40 -17.23
C ARG A 19 1.23 -0.33 -17.30
N ASN A 20 1.60 0.26 -16.16
CA ASN A 20 2.63 1.29 -16.02
C ASN A 20 3.54 1.01 -14.81
N SER A 21 4.22 -0.13 -14.84
CA SER A 21 4.97 -0.65 -13.69
C SER A 21 6.26 0.10 -13.34
N LYS A 22 6.66 1.11 -14.12
CA LYS A 22 7.93 1.83 -13.90
C LYS A 22 7.90 2.72 -12.66
N CYS A 23 6.73 3.28 -12.33
CA CYS A 23 6.57 4.20 -11.21
C CYS A 23 5.36 3.78 -10.37
N PRO A 24 5.44 3.86 -9.03
CA PRO A 24 4.27 3.67 -8.20
C PRO A 24 3.24 4.78 -8.48
N VAL A 25 1.97 4.41 -8.56
CA VAL A 25 0.85 5.36 -8.64
C VAL A 25 0.62 6.04 -7.28
N LEU A 26 1.05 5.39 -6.21
CA LEU A 26 0.96 5.91 -4.85
C LEU A 26 2.10 5.35 -4.00
N GLU A 27 2.72 6.23 -3.24
CA GLU A 27 3.64 5.89 -2.15
C GLU A 27 3.05 6.41 -0.83
N ALA A 28 3.08 5.57 0.20
CA ALA A 28 2.47 5.84 1.48
C ALA A 28 3.44 5.48 2.60
N LYS A 29 3.79 6.45 3.44
CA LYS A 29 4.56 6.21 4.66
C LYS A 29 3.83 6.87 5.82
N ARG A 30 3.75 6.18 6.97
CA ARG A 30 3.26 6.78 8.20
C ARG A 30 4.44 7.52 8.85
N ASP A 31 4.33 8.84 9.00
CA ASP A 31 5.39 9.71 9.52
C ASP A 31 5.89 9.35 10.94
N HIS A 32 5.18 8.47 11.65
CA HIS A 32 5.47 8.11 13.04
C HIS A 32 5.49 6.61 13.33
N LEU A 33 5.36 5.74 12.32
CA LEU A 33 5.48 4.28 12.49
C LEU A 33 6.42 3.71 11.43
N VAL A 34 7.70 3.58 11.78
CA VAL A 34 8.65 2.75 11.03
C VAL A 34 8.45 1.31 11.51
N GLN A 35 7.42 0.66 10.99
CA GLN A 35 7.18 -0.74 11.28
C GLN A 35 7.02 -1.54 9.99
N PRO A 36 7.57 -2.77 9.92
CA PRO A 36 7.46 -3.59 8.73
C PRO A 36 6.01 -3.87 8.34
N VAL A 37 5.73 -3.81 7.04
CA VAL A 37 4.45 -4.29 6.46
C VAL A 37 4.70 -5.64 5.81
N PHE A 38 4.23 -6.71 6.46
CA PHE A 38 4.41 -8.07 5.95
C PHE A 38 3.35 -8.47 4.94
N HIS A 39 2.18 -7.86 5.04
CA HIS A 39 1.06 -8.23 4.23
C HIS A 39 0.23 -7.01 3.82
N SER A 40 -0.27 -7.08 2.59
CA SER A 40 -1.07 -6.03 1.98
C SER A 40 -2.16 -6.68 1.14
N ILE A 41 -3.40 -6.21 1.31
CA ILE A 41 -4.57 -6.65 0.55
C ILE A 41 -5.12 -5.41 -0.14
N ILE A 42 -5.33 -5.52 -1.45
CA ILE A 42 -6.03 -4.51 -2.24
C ILE A 42 -7.44 -5.04 -2.54
N THR A 43 -8.45 -4.27 -2.20
CA THR A 43 -9.85 -4.54 -2.58
C THR A 43 -10.20 -3.66 -3.78
N SER A 44 -11.49 -3.46 -4.08
CA SER A 44 -11.92 -2.49 -5.10
C SER A 44 -11.90 -1.03 -4.63
N SER A 45 -11.81 -0.79 -3.33
CA SER A 45 -11.94 0.55 -2.72
C SER A 45 -10.94 0.85 -1.60
N GLU A 46 -10.26 -0.18 -1.10
CA GLU A 46 -9.43 -0.05 0.09
C GLU A 46 -8.14 -0.85 -0.04
N ILE A 47 -7.13 -0.37 0.67
CA ILE A 47 -5.89 -1.08 0.90
C ILE A 47 -5.74 -1.28 2.38
N ILE A 48 -5.55 -2.55 2.73
CA ILE A 48 -5.40 -3.00 4.11
C ILE A 48 -3.97 -3.52 4.25
N CYS A 49 -3.22 -2.94 5.17
CA CYS A 49 -1.85 -3.34 5.46
C CYS A 49 -1.69 -3.70 6.92
N TYR A 50 -0.99 -4.80 7.19
CA TYR A 50 -0.73 -5.28 8.53
C TYR A 50 0.76 -5.54 8.75
N GLY A 51 1.26 -5.00 9.85
CA GLY A 51 2.64 -5.13 10.34
C GLY A 51 2.71 -5.86 11.67
N VAL A 52 3.80 -5.66 12.42
CA VAL A 52 4.04 -6.33 13.71
C VAL A 52 2.94 -6.00 14.73
N ASP A 53 2.68 -4.71 14.97
CA ASP A 53 1.78 -4.25 16.05
C ASP A 53 0.64 -3.34 15.55
N GLY A 54 0.33 -3.36 14.25
CA GLY A 54 -0.58 -2.37 13.68
C GLY A 54 -1.32 -2.81 12.43
N LEU A 55 -2.60 -2.41 12.38
CA LEU A 55 -3.45 -2.46 11.20
C LEU A 55 -3.62 -1.04 10.64
N ALA A 56 -3.31 -0.86 9.36
CA ALA A 56 -3.49 0.40 8.65
C ALA A 56 -4.52 0.22 7.53
N PHE A 57 -5.52 1.09 7.52
CA PHE A 57 -6.52 1.18 6.47
C PHE A 57 -6.26 2.41 5.63
N ARG A 58 -6.24 2.26 4.31
CA ARG A 58 -6.25 3.39 3.39
C ARG A 58 -7.38 3.22 2.40
N ASN A 59 -8.38 4.09 2.52
CA ASN A 59 -9.39 4.27 1.50
C ASN A 59 -8.74 4.92 0.28
N TYR A 60 -8.98 4.37 -0.90
CA TYR A 60 -8.68 5.04 -2.15
C TYR A 60 -10.01 5.25 -2.88
N LYS A 61 -10.39 6.51 -3.11
CA LYS A 61 -11.55 6.82 -3.94
C LYS A 61 -11.10 6.56 -5.37
N GLY A 62 -11.69 5.52 -5.98
CA GLY A 62 -11.33 5.01 -7.29
C GLY A 62 -11.12 6.12 -8.31
N GLU A 63 -9.84 6.33 -8.64
CA GLU A 63 -9.23 6.66 -9.92
C GLU A 63 -7.72 6.75 -9.62
N LEU A 64 -7.06 5.57 -9.48
CA LEU A 64 -5.60 5.46 -9.39
C LEU A 64 -5.00 5.35 -10.80
#